data_AF-A0A925YE08-F1
#
_entry.id   AF-A0A925YE08-F1
#
_cell.length_a   1.000
_cell.length_b   1.000
_cell.length_c   1.000
_cell.angle_alpha   90.00
_cell.angle_beta   90.00
_cell.angle_gamma   90.00
#
_symmetry.space_group_name_H-M   'P 1'
#
loop_
_entity.id
_entity.type
_entity.pdbx_description
1 polymer ?
#
loop_
_entity_poly.entity_id
_entity_poly.type
_entity_poly.pdbx_seq_one_letter_code
_entity_poly.pdbx_strand_id
1 'polypeptide(L)'
;MVPSSASETGRASRAFLWIAVVAMVLAAGLSLAWYVMANRLDAAVKTAIETAGGQGVRLDCRNQAVFGYPFRLGLRCDALQIEASESNFAARGGELRTAAQIYRPTRIVAELDGPFALSAEGTPPFRIDWTLAQASADFWTEGLDRLSVVLDEPGIAAGPVGAIQPLARSERIEFHARRRDQALDIAFLDRAIKAADPALAALPAFDISGDLTIEDAADWLSGERSGETLGQALAGKSGAVRSLRIALSSARDGTGTSLPGSGEISGLFSVAEGGRLS
;
A
#
# COMPACT_ATOMS: atom_id res chain seq x y z
N MET A 1 40.48 -7.11 65.81
CA MET A 1 39.29 -7.34 64.95
C MET A 1 39.55 -6.65 63.62
N VAL A 2 39.60 -7.41 62.53
CA VAL A 2 39.75 -6.92 61.15
C VAL A 2 38.53 -7.40 60.37
N PRO A 3 37.83 -6.55 59.61
CA PRO A 3 37.08 -7.00 58.45
C PRO A 3 37.86 -6.68 57.17
N SER A 4 38.02 -7.73 56.37
CA SER A 4 38.63 -7.74 55.05
C SER A 4 37.59 -7.31 54.01
N SER A 5 37.90 -6.29 53.21
CA SER A 5 37.02 -5.71 52.18
C SER A 5 37.68 -5.67 50.79
N ALA A 6 38.59 -6.62 50.51
CA ALA A 6 39.37 -6.63 49.27
C ALA A 6 38.85 -7.60 48.17
N SER A 7 37.80 -8.40 48.43
CA SER A 7 37.37 -9.46 47.49
C SER A 7 36.20 -9.09 46.56
N GLU A 8 35.54 -7.95 46.75
CA GLU A 8 34.35 -7.60 45.94
C GLU A 8 34.69 -7.02 44.57
N THR A 9 35.76 -6.23 44.47
CA THR A 9 36.17 -5.54 43.22
C THR A 9 36.61 -6.51 42.11
N GLY A 10 37.29 -7.62 42.44
CA GLY A 10 37.73 -8.62 41.47
C GLY A 10 36.63 -9.53 40.92
N ARG A 11 35.56 -9.77 41.70
CA ARG A 11 34.39 -10.54 41.24
C ARG A 11 33.49 -9.71 40.34
N ALA A 12 33.31 -8.43 40.67
CA ALA A 12 32.56 -7.48 39.85
C ALA A 12 33.20 -7.24 38.48
N SER A 13 34.54 -7.10 38.39
CA SER A 13 35.21 -6.90 37.10
C SER A 13 35.15 -8.14 36.19
N ARG A 14 35.27 -9.34 36.76
CA ARG A 14 35.10 -10.61 36.03
C ARG A 14 33.66 -10.81 35.56
N ALA A 15 32.67 -10.44 36.39
CA ALA A 15 31.27 -10.45 35.99
C ALA A 15 31.00 -9.47 34.84
N PHE A 16 31.56 -8.26 34.91
CA PHE A 16 31.43 -7.27 33.84
C PHE A 16 32.09 -7.72 32.54
N LEU A 17 33.28 -8.33 32.61
CA LEU A 17 33.95 -8.94 31.44
C LEU A 17 33.09 -10.05 30.81
N TRP A 18 32.50 -10.93 31.63
CA TRP A 18 31.60 -11.97 31.13
C TRP A 18 30.35 -11.38 30.47
N ILE A 19 29.73 -10.37 31.07
CA ILE A 19 28.60 -9.66 30.48
C ILE A 19 29.00 -9.04 29.14
N ALA A 20 30.16 -8.39 29.06
CA ALA A 20 30.67 -7.79 27.83
C ALA A 20 30.92 -8.84 26.74
N VAL A 21 31.52 -9.98 27.08
CA VAL A 21 31.75 -11.09 26.14
C VAL A 21 30.43 -11.67 25.65
N VAL A 22 29.48 -11.94 26.55
CA VAL A 22 28.15 -12.46 26.18
C VAL A 22 27.41 -11.46 25.30
N ALA A 23 27.41 -10.18 25.65
CA ALA A 23 26.79 -9.13 24.84
C ALA A 23 27.42 -9.04 23.45
N MET A 24 28.75 -9.15 23.34
CA MET A 24 29.47 -9.15 22.07
C MET A 24 29.11 -10.37 21.21
N VAL A 25 29.03 -11.56 21.82
CA VAL A 25 28.61 -12.79 21.13
C VAL A 25 27.17 -12.67 20.63
N LEU A 26 26.25 -12.15 21.44
CA LEU A 26 24.87 -11.92 21.05
C LEU A 26 24.76 -10.89 19.91
N ALA A 27 25.52 -9.78 19.98
CA ALA A 27 25.55 -8.78 18.93
C ALA A 27 26.12 -9.34 17.61
N ALA A 28 27.17 -10.15 17.67
CA ALA A 28 27.72 -10.84 16.50
C ALA A 28 26.73 -11.85 15.91
N GLY A 29 26.08 -12.64 16.75
CA GLY A 29 25.05 -13.61 16.34
C GLY A 29 23.83 -12.94 15.70
N LEU A 30 23.32 -11.86 16.31
CA LEU A 30 22.23 -11.05 15.76
C LEU A 30 22.62 -10.46 14.39
N SER A 31 23.85 -9.96 14.27
CA SER A 31 24.35 -9.40 13.01
C SER A 31 24.44 -10.46 11.92
N LEU A 32 25.02 -11.61 12.22
CA LEU A 32 25.08 -12.72 11.28
C LEU A 32 23.68 -13.17 10.84
N ALA A 33 22.76 -13.34 11.79
CA ALA A 33 21.38 -13.71 11.50
C ALA A 33 20.69 -12.66 10.61
N TRP A 34 20.88 -11.37 10.90
CA TRP A 34 20.30 -10.28 10.13
C TRP A 34 20.79 -10.29 8.67
N TYR A 35 22.11 -10.39 8.45
CA TYR A 35 22.67 -10.42 7.08
C TYR A 35 22.22 -11.66 6.30
N VAL A 36 22.07 -12.81 6.97
CA VAL A 36 21.52 -14.03 6.33
C VAL A 36 20.07 -13.80 5.89
N MET A 37 19.23 -13.20 6.75
CA MET A 37 17.84 -12.88 6.40
C MET A 37 17.77 -11.83 5.28
N ALA A 38 18.63 -10.81 5.33
CA ALA A 38 18.70 -9.77 4.32
C ALA A 38 19.05 -10.34 2.94
N ASN A 39 20.05 -11.23 2.85
CA ASN A 39 20.42 -11.89 1.60
C ASN A 39 19.30 -12.78 1.05
N ARG A 40 18.56 -13.47 1.92
CA ARG A 40 17.40 -14.28 1.50
C ARG A 40 16.27 -13.42 0.94
N LEU A 41 15.99 -12.28 1.57
CA LEU A 41 15.01 -11.33 1.07
C LEU A 41 15.41 -10.77 -0.30
N ASP A 42 16.67 -10.34 -0.44
CA ASP A 42 17.19 -9.82 -1.71
C ASP A 42 17.07 -10.85 -2.85
N ALA A 43 17.45 -12.10 -2.59
CA ALA A 43 17.34 -13.18 -3.56
C ALA A 43 15.87 -13.50 -3.91
N ALA A 44 14.99 -13.58 -2.92
CA ALA A 44 13.57 -13.88 -3.13
C ALA A 44 12.89 -12.80 -3.99
N VAL A 45 13.20 -11.52 -3.76
CA VAL A 45 12.67 -10.41 -4.56
C VAL A 45 13.18 -10.49 -6.00
N LYS A 46 14.47 -10.75 -6.21
CA LYS A 46 15.04 -10.90 -7.56
C LYS A 46 14.37 -12.04 -8.33
N THR A 47 14.19 -13.19 -7.70
CA THR A 47 13.47 -14.32 -8.30
C THR A 47 12.02 -13.97 -8.62
N ALA A 48 11.32 -13.23 -7.75
CA ALA A 48 9.95 -12.78 -8.02
C ALA A 48 9.87 -11.82 -9.22
N ILE A 49 10.83 -10.89 -9.33
CA ILE A 49 10.94 -9.97 -10.48
C ILE A 49 11.22 -10.75 -11.77
N GLU A 50 12.14 -11.72 -11.76
CA GLU A 50 12.46 -12.57 -12.90
C GLU A 50 11.25 -13.42 -13.33
N THR A 51 10.50 -13.95 -12.36
CA THR A 51 9.28 -14.74 -12.61
C THR A 51 8.20 -13.89 -13.28
N ALA A 52 7.99 -12.65 -12.81
CA ALA A 52 7.09 -11.71 -13.45
C ALA A 52 7.52 -11.39 -14.89
N GLY A 53 8.83 -11.26 -15.13
CA GLY A 53 9.40 -11.07 -16.47
C GLY A 53 9.07 -12.23 -17.42
N GLY A 54 9.10 -13.47 -16.92
CA GLY A 54 8.68 -14.65 -17.67
C GLY A 54 7.19 -14.68 -18.03
N GLN A 55 6.36 -13.90 -17.32
CA GLN A 55 4.92 -13.74 -17.54
C GLN A 55 4.58 -12.48 -18.36
N GLY A 56 5.57 -11.84 -18.98
CA GLY A 56 5.36 -10.66 -19.84
C GLY A 56 5.31 -9.31 -19.12
N VAL A 57 5.55 -9.30 -17.80
CA VAL A 57 5.61 -8.07 -16.98
C VAL A 57 7.04 -7.85 -16.50
N ARG A 58 7.76 -6.91 -17.12
CA ARG A 58 9.10 -6.52 -16.69
C ARG A 58 8.99 -5.53 -15.53
N LEU A 59 9.51 -5.93 -14.37
CA LEU A 59 9.65 -5.08 -13.19
C LEU A 59 11.13 -4.71 -13.01
N ASP A 60 11.43 -3.44 -12.79
CA ASP A 60 12.78 -2.95 -12.49
C ASP A 60 12.74 -2.09 -11.22
N CYS A 61 13.54 -2.49 -10.23
CA CYS A 61 13.70 -1.81 -8.94
C CYS A 61 15.15 -1.33 -8.87
N ARG A 62 15.37 -0.08 -9.30
CA ARG A 62 16.71 0.46 -9.55
C ARG A 62 17.51 0.62 -8.25
N ASN A 63 18.76 0.18 -8.25
CA ASN A 63 19.63 0.22 -7.06
C ASN A 63 19.00 -0.46 -5.83
N GLN A 64 18.35 -1.61 -6.05
CA GLN A 64 17.76 -2.43 -4.99
C GLN A 64 18.76 -2.69 -3.85
N ALA A 65 18.32 -2.41 -2.61
CA ALA A 65 19.08 -2.69 -1.40
C ALA A 65 18.17 -3.10 -0.25
N VAL A 66 18.66 -4.00 0.60
CA VAL A 66 18.00 -4.37 1.86
C VAL A 66 18.53 -3.51 3.00
N PHE A 67 17.65 -3.02 3.87
CA PHE A 67 17.98 -2.15 5.00
C PHE A 67 17.18 -2.50 6.26
N GLY A 68 17.46 -1.83 7.39
CA GLY A 68 16.70 -1.96 8.63
C GLY A 68 17.41 -2.61 9.82
N TYR A 69 18.73 -2.86 9.72
CA TYR A 69 19.50 -3.41 10.83
C TYR A 69 19.30 -2.63 12.14
N PRO A 70 19.17 -3.30 13.30
CA PRO A 70 19.16 -4.76 13.50
C PRO A 70 17.75 -5.37 13.64
N PHE A 71 16.70 -4.56 13.71
CA PHE A 71 15.36 -5.03 14.11
C PHE A 71 14.31 -4.99 13.00
N ARG A 72 14.66 -4.45 11.84
CA ARG A 72 13.81 -4.35 10.64
C ARG A 72 14.47 -5.05 9.46
N LEU A 73 13.64 -5.57 8.58
CA LEU A 73 14.03 -6.03 7.25
C LEU A 73 13.15 -5.28 6.26
N GLY A 74 13.78 -4.49 5.41
CA GLY A 74 13.12 -3.65 4.44
C GLY A 74 13.85 -3.65 3.11
N LEU A 75 13.13 -3.42 2.02
CA LEU A 75 13.68 -3.28 0.68
C LEU A 75 13.53 -1.83 0.22
N ARG A 76 14.57 -1.26 -0.37
CA ARG A 76 14.48 0.05 -1.04
C ARG A 76 14.98 -0.01 -2.48
N CYS A 77 14.41 0.83 -3.34
CA CYS A 77 15.00 1.19 -4.63
C CYS A 77 14.70 2.65 -4.99
N ASP A 78 15.61 3.27 -5.73
CA ASP A 78 15.58 4.69 -6.08
C ASP A 78 14.51 5.02 -7.15
N ALA A 79 14.02 4.01 -7.87
CA ALA A 79 12.93 4.12 -8.83
C ALA A 79 12.32 2.74 -9.07
N LEU A 80 11.00 2.73 -9.26
CA LEU A 80 10.23 1.56 -9.67
C LEU A 80 9.78 1.72 -11.13
N GLN A 81 10.03 0.74 -11.98
CA GLN A 81 9.53 0.71 -13.35
C GLN A 81 8.79 -0.59 -13.62
N ILE A 82 7.67 -0.49 -14.33
CA ILE A 82 6.81 -1.61 -14.69
C ILE A 82 6.53 -1.49 -16.18
N GLU A 83 6.78 -2.55 -16.94
CA GLU A 83 6.47 -2.62 -18.37
C GLU A 83 5.75 -3.94 -18.66
N ALA A 84 4.47 -3.87 -19.01
CA ALA A 84 3.70 -5.01 -19.44
C ALA A 84 3.65 -5.03 -20.97
N SER A 85 4.28 -6.04 -21.57
CA SER A 85 4.50 -6.10 -23.03
C SER A 85 3.20 -6.38 -23.79
N GLU A 86 2.28 -7.13 -23.21
CA GLU A 86 1.03 -7.52 -23.89
C GLU A 86 0.05 -6.35 -24.04
N SER A 87 0.04 -5.41 -23.09
CA SER A 87 -0.87 -4.27 -23.07
C SER A 87 -0.22 -2.95 -23.46
N ASN A 88 1.06 -2.98 -23.89
CA ASN A 88 1.87 -1.77 -24.14
C ASN A 88 1.75 -0.75 -22.99
N PHE A 89 1.68 -1.27 -21.77
CA PHE A 89 1.55 -0.48 -20.56
C PHE A 89 2.92 -0.28 -19.93
N ALA A 90 3.26 0.96 -19.63
CA ALA A 90 4.46 1.30 -18.88
C ALA A 90 4.10 2.25 -17.73
N ALA A 91 4.64 1.95 -16.55
CA ALA A 91 4.51 2.80 -15.38
C ALA A 91 5.87 3.04 -14.73
N ARG A 92 6.10 4.25 -14.22
CA ARG A 92 7.33 4.66 -13.55
C ARG A 92 7.00 5.44 -12.29
N GLY A 93 7.54 5.01 -11.15
CA GLY A 93 7.44 5.67 -9.86
C GLY A 93 8.80 6.11 -9.32
N GLY A 94 8.77 6.89 -8.25
CA GLY A 94 9.95 7.32 -7.50
C GLY A 94 10.49 6.23 -6.58
N GLU A 95 11.13 6.66 -5.49
CA GLU A 95 11.72 5.77 -4.50
C GLU A 95 10.66 4.88 -3.85
N LEU A 96 10.91 3.57 -3.79
CA LEU A 96 10.09 2.62 -3.05
C LEU A 96 10.84 2.21 -1.79
N ARG A 97 10.16 2.22 -0.65
CA ARG A 97 10.70 1.79 0.64
C ARG A 97 9.72 0.85 1.32
N THR A 98 10.17 -0.35 1.69
CA THR A 98 9.35 -1.31 2.45
C THR A 98 10.01 -1.64 3.79
N ALA A 99 9.23 -2.08 4.77
CA ALA A 99 9.74 -2.52 6.05
C ALA A 99 8.81 -3.54 6.73
N ALA A 100 9.40 -4.60 7.27
CA ALA A 100 8.80 -5.53 8.20
C ALA A 100 9.65 -5.61 9.48
N GLN A 101 9.01 -5.80 10.63
CA GLN A 101 9.70 -5.97 11.90
C GLN A 101 10.10 -7.44 12.07
N ILE A 102 11.31 -7.72 12.56
CA ILE A 102 11.77 -9.12 12.73
C ILE A 102 10.89 -9.90 13.71
N TYR A 103 10.34 -9.22 14.71
CA TYR A 103 9.41 -9.80 15.70
C TYR A 103 7.95 -9.80 15.25
N ARG A 104 7.64 -9.23 14.07
CA ARG A 104 6.31 -9.28 13.43
C ARG A 104 6.47 -9.25 11.91
N PRO A 105 7.06 -10.31 11.31
CA PRO A 105 7.38 -10.33 9.89
C PRO A 105 6.13 -10.38 9.00
N THR A 106 4.99 -10.77 9.57
CA THR A 106 3.70 -10.81 8.90
C THR A 106 3.10 -9.44 8.61
N ARG A 107 3.62 -8.35 9.20
CA ARG A 107 3.18 -6.99 8.90
C ARG A 107 4.25 -6.28 8.08
N ILE A 108 3.88 -5.88 6.87
CA ILE A 108 4.73 -5.15 5.93
C ILE A 108 4.13 -3.76 5.73
N VAL A 109 4.97 -2.72 5.81
CA VAL A 109 4.61 -1.36 5.43
C VAL A 109 5.45 -0.98 4.22
N ALA A 110 4.84 -0.31 3.25
CA ALA A 110 5.50 0.20 2.06
C ALA A 110 5.16 1.68 1.89
N GLU A 111 6.12 2.46 1.43
CA GLU A 111 5.96 3.85 1.02
C GLU A 111 6.52 3.99 -0.39
N LEU A 112 5.82 4.74 -1.24
CA LEU A 112 6.22 5.02 -2.61
C LEU A 112 6.23 6.53 -2.82
N ASP A 113 7.33 7.06 -3.32
CA ASP A 113 7.45 8.47 -3.63
C ASP A 113 6.94 8.77 -5.04
N GLY A 114 6.20 9.88 -5.16
CA GLY A 114 5.74 10.40 -6.42
C GLY A 114 6.84 11.15 -7.21
N PRO A 115 6.57 11.52 -8.46
CA PRO A 115 5.35 11.24 -9.20
C PRO A 115 5.34 9.83 -9.80
N PHE A 116 4.15 9.27 -9.96
CA PHE A 116 3.90 8.04 -10.70
C PHE A 116 3.36 8.38 -12.09
N ALA A 117 4.16 8.08 -13.12
CA ALA A 117 3.81 8.30 -14.52
C ALA A 117 3.30 6.99 -15.13
N LEU A 118 2.16 7.02 -15.80
CA LEU A 118 1.59 5.90 -16.53
C LEU A 118 1.43 6.25 -18.01
N SER A 119 1.71 5.29 -18.87
CA SER A 119 1.45 5.38 -20.31
C SER A 119 0.91 4.04 -20.78
N ALA A 120 -0.20 4.08 -21.50
CA ALA A 120 -0.80 2.92 -22.15
C ALA A 120 -1.16 3.28 -23.59
N GLU A 121 -1.14 2.29 -24.48
CA GLU A 121 -1.52 2.48 -25.87
C GLU A 121 -2.95 3.05 -25.99
N GLY A 122 -3.14 4.01 -26.88
CA GLY A 122 -4.44 4.63 -27.12
C GLY A 122 -4.90 5.64 -26.07
N THR A 123 -4.09 5.92 -25.03
CA THR A 123 -4.42 6.92 -24.00
C THR A 123 -3.32 7.97 -23.84
N PRO A 124 -3.65 9.24 -23.54
CA PRO A 124 -2.65 10.23 -23.16
C PRO A 124 -1.88 9.78 -21.91
N PRO A 125 -0.59 10.12 -21.78
CA PRO A 125 0.14 9.89 -20.54
C PRO A 125 -0.58 10.49 -19.33
N PHE A 126 -0.60 9.71 -18.24
CA PHE A 126 -1.12 10.13 -16.94
C PHE A 126 0.04 10.34 -15.97
N ARG A 127 -0.13 11.31 -15.08
CA ARG A 127 0.74 11.52 -13.94
C ARG A 127 -0.13 11.59 -12.69
N ILE A 128 0.28 10.85 -11.68
CA ILE A 128 -0.30 10.89 -10.36
C ILE A 128 0.79 11.35 -9.41
N ASP A 129 0.53 12.37 -8.62
CA ASP A 129 1.42 12.87 -7.58
C ASP A 129 0.70 12.88 -6.22
N TRP A 130 1.46 12.89 -5.14
CA TRP A 130 0.98 12.88 -3.76
C TRP A 130 2.09 13.37 -2.83
N THR A 131 1.75 13.75 -1.61
CA THR A 131 2.74 14.09 -0.56
C THR A 131 3.14 12.89 0.28
N LEU A 132 2.23 11.91 0.43
CA LEU A 132 2.48 10.60 1.02
C LEU A 132 1.69 9.54 0.26
N ALA A 133 2.32 8.42 -0.09
CA ALA A 133 1.60 7.19 -0.45
C ALA A 133 2.17 6.05 0.37
N GLN A 134 1.34 5.51 1.26
CA GLN A 134 1.72 4.44 2.17
C GLN A 134 0.74 3.27 2.04
N ALA A 135 1.28 2.06 1.99
CA ALA A 135 0.51 0.82 2.07
C ALA A 135 0.95 0.02 3.30
N SER A 136 0.04 -0.73 3.89
CA SER A 136 0.34 -1.74 4.91
C SER A 136 -0.42 -3.02 4.63
N ALA A 137 0.27 -4.15 4.76
CA ALA A 137 -0.27 -5.48 4.57
C ALA A 137 -0.03 -6.32 5.83
N ASP A 138 -1.06 -7.03 6.31
CA ASP A 138 -0.93 -8.06 7.34
C ASP A 138 -1.20 -9.42 6.68
N PHE A 139 -0.26 -10.35 6.82
CA PHE A 139 -0.35 -11.72 6.33
C PHE A 139 -0.69 -12.70 7.47
N TRP A 140 -1.48 -13.72 7.17
CA TRP A 140 -1.83 -14.80 8.09
C TRP A 140 -1.68 -16.17 7.43
N THR A 141 -2.20 -17.22 8.07
CA THR A 141 -2.03 -18.64 7.67
C THR A 141 -2.43 -18.93 6.23
N GLU A 142 -3.36 -18.14 5.68
CA GLU A 142 -3.93 -18.31 4.35
C GLU A 142 -3.58 -17.12 3.44
N GLY A 143 -2.40 -16.52 3.60
CA GLY A 143 -1.96 -15.41 2.74
C GLY A 143 -2.33 -14.04 3.30
N LEU A 144 -2.65 -13.09 2.43
CA LEU A 144 -2.94 -11.70 2.83
C LEU A 144 -4.31 -11.62 3.54
N ASP A 145 -4.29 -11.13 4.79
CA ASP A 145 -5.48 -10.98 5.64
C ASP A 145 -6.02 -9.55 5.61
N ARG A 146 -5.12 -8.56 5.50
CA ARG A 146 -5.47 -7.15 5.51
C ARG A 146 -4.58 -6.35 4.59
N LEU A 147 -5.19 -5.43 3.84
CA LEU A 147 -4.52 -4.42 3.05
C LEU A 147 -5.06 -3.06 3.46
N SER A 148 -4.18 -2.07 3.57
CA SER A 148 -4.56 -0.67 3.75
C SER A 148 -3.65 0.20 2.91
N VAL A 149 -4.22 1.17 2.21
CA VAL A 149 -3.52 2.10 1.33
C VAL A 149 -4.03 3.49 1.65
N VAL A 150 -3.11 4.43 1.83
CA VAL A 150 -3.40 5.82 2.16
C VAL A 150 -2.57 6.71 1.25
N LEU A 151 -3.22 7.67 0.60
CA LEU A 151 -2.56 8.74 -0.15
C LEU A 151 -2.98 10.09 0.44
N ASP A 152 -2.01 10.95 0.76
CA ASP A 152 -2.25 12.33 1.17
C ASP A 152 -2.00 13.29 -0.01
N GLU A 153 -2.93 14.23 -0.16
CA GLU A 153 -2.96 15.24 -1.23
C GLU A 153 -2.73 14.67 -2.65
N PRO A 154 -3.41 13.59 -3.07
CA PRO A 154 -3.19 13.03 -4.38
C PRO A 154 -3.72 13.98 -5.47
N GLY A 155 -2.93 14.13 -6.53
CA GLY A 155 -3.27 14.85 -7.75
C GLY A 155 -3.17 13.94 -8.96
N ILE A 156 -4.10 14.11 -9.90
CA ILE A 156 -4.06 13.43 -11.19
C ILE A 156 -4.00 14.47 -12.28
N ALA A 157 -3.10 14.26 -13.24
CA ALA A 157 -2.96 15.08 -14.41
C ALA A 157 -2.80 14.19 -15.65
N ALA A 158 -3.33 14.62 -16.79
CA ALA A 158 -3.19 13.90 -18.05
C ALA A 158 -2.93 14.86 -19.20
N GLY A 159 -2.30 14.36 -20.25
CA GLY A 159 -2.06 15.12 -21.46
C GLY A 159 -0.79 14.70 -22.17
N PRO A 160 -0.54 15.26 -23.37
CA PRO A 160 0.68 14.96 -24.10
C PRO A 160 1.91 15.44 -23.33
N VAL A 161 3.06 14.80 -23.59
CA VAL A 161 4.34 15.16 -22.97
C VAL A 161 4.63 16.65 -23.25
N GLY A 162 4.88 17.41 -22.17
CA GLY A 162 5.12 18.87 -22.25
C GLY A 162 3.87 19.75 -22.09
N ALA A 163 2.66 19.17 -22.11
CA ALA A 163 1.40 19.90 -21.88
C ALA A 163 0.41 19.06 -21.04
N ILE A 164 0.89 18.52 -19.92
CA ILE A 164 0.07 17.76 -18.97
C ILE A 164 -0.79 18.74 -18.17
N GLN A 165 -2.10 18.48 -18.14
CA GLN A 165 -3.09 19.32 -17.49
C GLN A 165 -3.64 18.63 -16.23
N PRO A 166 -3.75 19.34 -15.09
CA PRO A 166 -4.40 18.81 -13.90
C PRO A 166 -5.86 18.45 -14.20
N LEU A 167 -6.27 17.25 -13.77
CA LEU A 167 -7.65 16.76 -13.94
C LEU A 167 -8.43 16.88 -12.63
N ALA A 168 -7.85 16.38 -11.53
CA ALA A 168 -8.46 16.38 -10.22
C ALA A 168 -7.40 16.33 -9.12
N ARG A 169 -7.80 16.78 -7.93
CA ARG A 169 -7.04 16.59 -6.69
C ARG A 169 -7.98 16.26 -5.55
N SER A 170 -7.47 15.62 -4.51
CA SER A 170 -8.20 15.43 -3.26
C SER A 170 -7.29 15.63 -2.06
N GLU A 171 -7.86 15.70 -0.86
CA GLU A 171 -7.08 15.88 0.37
C GLU A 171 -6.50 14.56 0.86
N ARG A 172 -7.26 13.47 0.74
CA ARG A 172 -6.84 12.15 1.20
C ARG A 172 -7.67 11.04 0.61
N ILE A 173 -7.00 10.01 0.11
CA ILE A 173 -7.61 8.74 -0.29
C ILE A 173 -7.21 7.68 0.73
N GLU A 174 -8.19 6.92 1.21
CA GLU A 174 -7.99 5.73 2.02
C GLU A 174 -8.69 4.54 1.39
N PHE A 175 -8.03 3.40 1.35
CA PHE A 175 -8.58 2.13 0.93
C PHE A 175 -8.16 1.05 1.92
N HIS A 176 -9.11 0.27 2.38
CA HIS A 176 -8.90 -0.81 3.32
C HIS A 176 -9.64 -2.06 2.83
N ALA A 177 -8.94 -3.18 2.81
CA ALA A 177 -9.54 -4.49 2.57
C ALA A 177 -9.14 -5.43 3.70
N ARG A 178 -10.07 -6.25 4.16
CA ARG A 178 -9.79 -7.30 5.14
C ARG A 178 -10.62 -8.54 4.88
N ARG A 179 -10.08 -9.68 5.27
CA ARG A 179 -10.85 -10.91 5.35
C ARG A 179 -11.70 -10.95 6.62
N ARG A 180 -12.87 -11.56 6.49
CA ARG A 180 -13.79 -11.88 7.60
C ARG A 180 -14.41 -13.23 7.29
N ASP A 181 -13.81 -14.29 7.83
CA ASP A 181 -14.12 -15.67 7.46
C ASP A 181 -13.96 -15.88 5.94
N GLN A 182 -15.03 -16.25 5.24
CA GLN A 182 -15.06 -16.37 3.77
C GLN A 182 -15.41 -15.06 3.05
N ALA A 183 -15.81 -14.03 3.79
CA ALA A 183 -16.18 -12.74 3.23
C ALA A 183 -14.98 -11.80 3.10
N LEU A 184 -15.10 -10.89 2.14
CA LEU A 184 -14.19 -9.77 1.90
C LEU A 184 -14.88 -8.46 2.30
N ASP A 185 -14.37 -7.80 3.33
CA ASP A 185 -14.80 -6.46 3.70
C ASP A 185 -13.88 -5.42 3.01
N ILE A 186 -14.47 -4.43 2.35
CA ILE A 186 -13.79 -3.32 1.66
C ILE A 186 -14.37 -2.01 2.17
N ALA A 187 -13.50 -1.10 2.61
CA ALA A 187 -13.85 0.27 2.92
C ALA A 187 -12.96 1.23 2.14
N PHE A 188 -13.54 2.30 1.61
CA PHE A 188 -12.78 3.34 0.92
C PHE A 188 -13.34 4.73 1.23
N LEU A 189 -12.47 5.72 1.09
CA LEU A 189 -12.77 7.12 1.32
C LEU A 189 -11.89 7.96 0.38
N ASP A 190 -12.48 8.99 -0.21
CA ASP A 190 -11.77 10.05 -0.91
C ASP A 190 -12.37 11.40 -0.49
N ARG A 191 -11.56 12.26 0.12
CA ARG A 191 -11.99 13.50 0.76
C ARG A 191 -11.65 14.72 -0.07
N ALA A 192 -12.59 15.67 -0.13
CA ALA A 192 -12.45 16.97 -0.75
C ALA A 192 -11.95 16.91 -2.21
N ILE A 193 -12.54 15.99 -2.98
CA ILE A 193 -12.29 15.83 -4.40
C ILE A 193 -12.66 17.12 -5.11
N LYS A 194 -11.72 17.70 -5.86
CA LYS A 194 -11.89 18.92 -6.62
C LYS A 194 -11.46 18.65 -8.06
N ALA A 195 -12.34 18.98 -9.01
CA ALA A 195 -11.94 19.03 -10.41
C ALA A 195 -10.98 20.20 -10.62
N ALA A 196 -9.91 19.97 -11.38
CA ALA A 196 -8.95 20.99 -11.76
C ALA A 196 -9.13 21.46 -13.21
N ASP A 197 -9.99 20.79 -13.98
CA ASP A 197 -10.42 21.21 -15.31
C ASP A 197 -11.23 22.52 -15.23
N PRO A 198 -10.84 23.59 -15.96
CA PRO A 198 -11.60 24.84 -16.03
C PRO A 198 -13.08 24.66 -16.40
N ALA A 199 -13.42 23.67 -17.24
CA ALA A 199 -14.79 23.36 -17.61
C ALA A 199 -15.63 22.85 -16.43
N LEU A 200 -14.97 22.29 -15.42
CA LEU A 200 -15.58 21.74 -14.21
C LEU A 200 -15.31 22.59 -12.96
N ALA A 201 -14.71 23.78 -13.11
CA ALA A 201 -14.33 24.63 -11.99
C ALA A 201 -15.51 25.11 -11.12
N ALA A 202 -16.74 25.06 -11.65
CA ALA A 202 -17.95 25.38 -10.92
C ALA A 202 -18.45 24.23 -10.01
N LEU A 203 -17.90 23.02 -10.15
CA LEU A 203 -18.29 21.90 -9.30
C LEU A 203 -17.74 22.12 -7.89
N PRO A 204 -18.58 22.07 -6.84
CA PRO A 204 -18.10 22.08 -5.47
C PRO A 204 -17.24 20.85 -5.20
N ALA A 205 -16.34 20.97 -4.22
CA ALA A 205 -15.63 19.82 -3.72
C ALA A 205 -16.62 18.80 -3.16
N PHE A 206 -16.28 17.51 -3.20
CA PHE A 206 -17.13 16.47 -2.64
C PHE A 206 -16.32 15.33 -2.05
N ASP A 207 -16.94 14.60 -1.14
CA ASP A 207 -16.40 13.40 -0.53
C ASP A 207 -17.12 12.18 -1.10
N ILE A 208 -16.39 11.09 -1.31
CA ILE A 208 -16.97 9.77 -1.60
C ILE A 208 -16.46 8.80 -0.54
N SER A 209 -17.36 7.99 0.03
CA SER A 209 -16.97 6.89 0.92
C SER A 209 -17.84 5.66 0.71
N GLY A 210 -17.28 4.49 0.98
CA GLY A 210 -17.96 3.21 0.84
C GLY A 210 -17.52 2.20 1.91
N ASP A 211 -18.45 1.37 2.37
CA ASP A 211 -18.23 0.19 3.22
C ASP A 211 -19.08 -0.94 2.64
N LEU A 212 -18.39 -1.97 2.14
CA LEU A 212 -18.97 -3.10 1.42
C LEU A 212 -18.44 -4.40 2.01
N THR A 213 -19.30 -5.40 2.03
CA THR A 213 -18.95 -6.79 2.30
C THR A 213 -19.33 -7.62 1.08
N ILE A 214 -18.45 -8.51 0.65
CA ILE A 214 -18.71 -9.47 -0.42
C ILE A 214 -18.53 -10.88 0.14
N GLU A 215 -19.56 -11.69 0.05
CA GLU A 215 -19.53 -13.07 0.54
C GLU A 215 -18.72 -13.97 -0.41
N ASP A 216 -18.05 -14.96 0.16
CA ASP A 216 -17.22 -15.94 -0.55
C ASP A 216 -16.13 -15.34 -1.47
N ALA A 217 -15.60 -14.17 -1.13
CA ALA A 217 -14.60 -13.44 -1.92
C ALA A 217 -13.26 -13.24 -1.18
N ALA A 218 -13.07 -13.87 -0.02
CA ALA A 218 -11.84 -13.79 0.75
C ALA A 218 -10.62 -14.39 0.00
N ASP A 219 -10.86 -15.34 -0.90
CA ASP A 219 -9.87 -16.01 -1.75
C ASP A 219 -9.20 -15.07 -2.77
N TRP A 220 -9.88 -13.97 -3.13
CA TRP A 220 -9.27 -12.92 -3.93
C TRP A 220 -8.18 -12.16 -3.17
N LEU A 221 -8.43 -11.82 -1.90
CA LEU A 221 -7.44 -11.11 -1.10
C LEU A 221 -6.27 -12.01 -0.72
N SER A 222 -6.50 -13.28 -0.41
CA SER A 222 -5.43 -14.24 -0.07
C SER A 222 -4.42 -14.46 -1.19
N GLY A 223 -4.80 -14.16 -2.44
CA GLY A 223 -4.00 -14.38 -3.64
C GLY A 223 -4.22 -15.73 -4.30
N GLU A 224 -5.19 -16.53 -3.83
CA GLU A 224 -5.53 -17.83 -4.43
C GLU A 224 -6.09 -17.71 -5.84
N ARG A 225 -6.70 -16.56 -6.16
CA ARG A 225 -7.18 -16.20 -7.51
C ARG A 225 -6.19 -15.34 -8.30
N SER A 226 -4.89 -15.60 -8.14
CA SER A 226 -3.85 -14.82 -8.83
C SER A 226 -4.05 -14.85 -10.35
N GLY A 227 -4.14 -13.67 -10.98
CA GLY A 227 -4.34 -13.53 -12.42
C GLY A 227 -5.79 -13.25 -12.85
N GLU A 228 -6.76 -13.39 -11.94
CA GLU A 228 -8.11 -12.90 -12.19
C GLU A 228 -8.23 -11.41 -11.88
N THR A 229 -8.95 -10.68 -12.73
CA THR A 229 -9.34 -9.30 -12.41
C THR A 229 -10.31 -9.28 -11.23
N LEU A 230 -10.38 -8.16 -10.49
CA LEU A 230 -11.38 -8.01 -9.42
C LEU A 230 -12.80 -8.29 -9.93
N GLY A 231 -13.16 -7.83 -11.13
CA GLY A 231 -14.47 -8.11 -11.72
C GLY A 231 -14.74 -9.61 -11.95
N GLN A 232 -13.73 -10.37 -12.37
CA GLN A 232 -13.84 -11.82 -12.56
C GLN A 232 -13.92 -12.56 -11.22
N ALA A 233 -13.09 -12.17 -10.25
CA ALA A 233 -13.07 -12.79 -8.94
C ALA A 233 -14.38 -12.58 -8.17
N LEU A 234 -15.02 -11.43 -8.39
CA LEU A 234 -16.31 -11.11 -7.78
C LEU A 234 -17.52 -11.57 -8.60
N ALA A 235 -17.34 -12.06 -9.83
CA ALA A 235 -18.44 -12.46 -10.69
C ALA A 235 -19.27 -13.59 -10.05
N GLY A 236 -20.59 -13.43 -10.01
CA GLY A 236 -21.52 -14.38 -9.39
C GLY A 236 -21.55 -14.32 -7.85
N LYS A 237 -20.75 -13.47 -7.22
CA LYS A 237 -20.78 -13.26 -5.76
C LYS A 237 -21.90 -12.31 -5.37
N SER A 238 -22.37 -12.45 -4.13
CA SER A 238 -23.34 -11.54 -3.52
C SER A 238 -22.67 -10.76 -2.41
N GLY A 239 -23.20 -9.58 -2.10
CA GLY A 239 -22.66 -8.73 -1.06
C GLY A 239 -23.67 -7.77 -0.47
N ALA A 240 -23.22 -7.03 0.53
CA ALA A 240 -23.96 -5.97 1.16
C ALA A 240 -23.16 -4.67 1.10
N VAL A 241 -23.80 -3.60 0.65
CA VAL A 241 -23.31 -2.23 0.83
C VAL A 241 -23.85 -1.74 2.17
N ARG A 242 -22.97 -1.60 3.16
CA ARG A 242 -23.34 -1.04 4.47
C ARG A 242 -23.57 0.46 4.35
N SER A 243 -22.70 1.15 3.62
CA SER A 243 -22.89 2.55 3.26
C SER A 243 -22.12 2.88 2.01
N LEU A 244 -22.73 3.59 1.08
CA LEU A 244 -22.08 4.29 -0.02
C LEU A 244 -22.56 5.73 0.03
N ARG A 245 -21.68 6.66 0.38
CA ARG A 245 -22.03 8.06 0.57
C ARG A 245 -21.28 8.95 -0.42
N ILE A 246 -22.00 9.93 -0.95
CA ILE A 246 -21.44 11.06 -1.69
C ILE A 246 -21.92 12.32 -0.98
N ALA A 247 -21.00 13.14 -0.49
CA ALA A 247 -21.32 14.37 0.23
C ALA A 247 -20.70 15.57 -0.49
N LEU A 248 -21.55 16.49 -0.96
CA LEU A 248 -21.11 17.74 -1.58
C LEU A 248 -20.75 18.74 -0.48
N SER A 249 -19.60 19.38 -0.62
CA SER A 249 -19.31 20.61 0.13
C SER A 249 -20.32 21.69 -0.28
N SER A 250 -20.72 22.52 0.67
CA SER A 250 -21.71 23.57 0.43
C SER A 250 -21.15 24.61 -0.55
N ALA A 251 -21.64 24.61 -1.79
CA ALA A 251 -21.44 25.74 -2.70
C ALA A 251 -22.33 26.90 -2.25
N ARG A 252 -21.75 28.10 -2.11
CA ARG A 252 -22.50 29.32 -1.80
C ARG A 252 -23.04 29.88 -3.11
N ASP A 253 -24.33 29.68 -3.38
CA ASP A 253 -24.97 30.37 -4.50
C ASP A 253 -25.03 31.88 -4.24
N GLY A 254 -25.09 32.68 -5.31
CA GLY A 254 -25.16 34.16 -5.26
C GLY A 254 -26.37 34.71 -4.51
N THR A 255 -27.30 33.87 -4.06
CA THR A 255 -28.45 34.17 -3.19
C THR A 255 -28.17 33.94 -1.70
N GLY A 256 -26.98 33.48 -1.33
CA GLY A 256 -26.55 33.28 0.06
C GLY A 256 -27.06 31.98 0.73
N THR A 257 -27.83 31.16 0.03
CA THR A 257 -28.31 29.85 0.51
C THR A 257 -27.44 28.73 -0.06
N SER A 258 -26.61 28.10 0.78
CA SER A 258 -25.91 26.86 0.44
C SER A 258 -26.59 25.69 1.17
N LEU A 259 -27.14 24.73 0.42
CA LEU A 259 -27.61 23.47 1.00
C LEU A 259 -26.59 22.38 0.66
N PRO A 260 -25.94 21.74 1.64
CA PRO A 260 -25.14 20.56 1.37
C PRO A 260 -26.05 19.45 0.86
N GLY A 261 -25.70 18.85 -0.27
CA GLY A 261 -26.36 17.65 -0.79
C GLY A 261 -25.56 16.40 -0.39
N SER A 262 -26.21 15.46 0.29
CA SER A 262 -25.63 14.15 0.57
C SER A 262 -26.54 13.05 0.05
N GLY A 263 -25.98 12.11 -0.71
CA GLY A 263 -26.65 10.87 -1.09
C GLY A 263 -26.04 9.70 -0.33
N GLU A 264 -26.87 8.82 0.23
CA GLU A 264 -26.45 7.57 0.84
C GLU A 264 -27.23 6.41 0.24
N ILE A 265 -26.51 5.37 -0.16
CA ILE A 265 -27.07 4.12 -0.67
C ILE A 265 -26.60 3.00 0.27
N SER A 266 -27.54 2.17 0.70
CA SER A 266 -27.28 0.96 1.48
C SER A 266 -28.22 -0.14 0.99
N GLY A 267 -27.74 -1.38 0.95
CA GLY A 267 -28.56 -2.49 0.47
C GLY A 267 -27.76 -3.73 0.10
N LEU A 268 -28.48 -4.77 -0.29
CA LEU A 268 -27.88 -5.96 -0.88
C LEU A 268 -27.58 -5.72 -2.35
N PHE A 269 -26.53 -6.35 -2.86
CA PHE A 269 -26.22 -6.36 -4.29
C PHE A 269 -25.76 -7.75 -4.71
N SER A 270 -25.92 -8.04 -6.00
CA SER A 270 -25.27 -9.18 -6.64
C SER A 270 -24.40 -8.71 -7.78
N VAL A 271 -23.28 -9.40 -8.00
CA VAL A 271 -22.39 -9.16 -9.13
C VAL A 271 -22.79 -10.13 -10.23
N ALA A 272 -23.35 -9.63 -11.32
CA ALA A 272 -23.65 -10.43 -12.49
C ALA A 272 -22.36 -11.06 -13.07
N GLU A 273 -22.48 -12.13 -13.86
CA GLU A 273 -21.34 -12.81 -14.51
C GLU A 273 -20.49 -11.89 -15.40
N GLY A 274 -21.03 -10.73 -15.81
CA GLY A 274 -20.31 -9.69 -16.54
C GLY A 274 -19.70 -8.56 -15.68
N GLY A 275 -19.62 -8.73 -14.35
CA GLY A 275 -19.05 -7.73 -13.44
C GLY A 275 -19.93 -6.51 -13.16
N ARG A 276 -21.20 -6.53 -13.60
CA ARG A 276 -22.18 -5.45 -13.34
C ARG A 276 -22.88 -5.70 -12.01
N LEU A 277 -23.02 -4.64 -11.20
CA LEU A 277 -23.81 -4.66 -9.98
C LEU A 277 -25.31 -4.61 -10.32
N SER A 278 -26.10 -5.52 -9.75
CA SER A 278 -27.56 -5.55 -9.81
C SER A 278 -28.20 -5.61 -8.44
#